data_AF-A0A6B2E869-F1
#
_entry.id   AF-A0A6B2E869-F1
#
_cell.length_a   1.000
_cell.length_b   1.000
_cell.length_c   1.000
_cell.angle_alpha   90.00
_cell.angle_beta   90.00
_cell.angle_gamma   90.00
#
_symmetry.space_group_name_H-M   'P 1'
#
loop_
_entity.id
_entity.type
_entity.pdbx_description
1 polymer ?
#
loop_
_entity_poly.entity_id
_entity_poly.type
_entity_poly.pdbx_seq_one_letter_code
_entity_poly.pdbx_strand_id
1 'polypeptide(L)'
;LNSLRRMASDLVEEVPRFLNEAYIEGLVKKVEKSDKVKVEKFELKPVTKKGNHYASVMVRIVVDYVIDSKNHKQVSLILKTTYDEQANNGEALELLKSFDIHSREMLMYRKILDNFHNLLSSINDSTVFSAKRYCEDLSTNTLVFEDLMERGYRCANRIERLDLNHAKLALRKLAKFHATSIVYKKKEPQAYATFNKAFLSRSDNMDTRDFCLKHYNALLKVVSEWSGYEYYVDKLTKFRDNFIENGIELYDPNNSDFNVLLHGDFWSNNMMYKYADDDNTKPIDVIFVDFQMPYWTTPAIDILYFIHTSMKEDLRIQKQDELVQFYYNNLRETLIDGYKYDGKFPTLHEFQILILRDSLQIFISALIIQPIIILDEKIDSDMFLLVGTDEKALQFTENLYRNPNVEK
;
A
#
# COMPACT_ATOMS: atom_id res chain seq x y z
N LEU A 1 20.99 -28.40 18.97
CA LEU A 1 19.73 -27.67 19.30
C LEU A 1 19.93 -26.21 19.75
N ASN A 2 21.13 -25.59 19.66
CA ASN A 2 21.26 -24.15 19.91
C ASN A 2 22.42 -23.44 19.17
N SER A 3 22.95 -23.98 18.06
CA SER A 3 24.13 -23.41 17.38
C SER A 3 23.84 -22.68 16.05
N LEU A 4 22.59 -22.66 15.58
CA LEU A 4 22.24 -22.13 14.26
C LEU A 4 21.61 -20.73 14.29
N ARG A 5 21.29 -20.20 15.47
CA ARG A 5 20.58 -18.93 15.65
C ARG A 5 21.59 -17.84 16.06
N ARG A 6 22.05 -17.03 15.11
CA ARG A 6 22.66 -15.72 15.44
C ARG A 6 21.55 -14.67 15.42
N MET A 7 21.07 -14.30 16.60
CA MET A 7 20.25 -13.09 16.76
C MET A 7 21.19 -11.89 16.96
N ALA A 8 20.95 -10.80 16.23
CA ALA A 8 21.40 -9.49 16.70
C ALA A 8 20.48 -9.13 17.88
N SER A 9 21.01 -9.17 19.11
CA SER A 9 20.25 -9.26 20.36
C SER A 9 19.41 -8.05 20.72
N ASP A 10 19.45 -6.97 19.93
CA ASP A 10 18.90 -5.68 20.36
C ASP A 10 17.72 -5.19 19.47
N LEU A 11 17.23 -6.02 18.53
CA LEU A 11 16.22 -5.62 17.52
C LEU A 11 15.02 -6.58 17.37
N VAL A 12 14.88 -7.61 18.22
CA VAL A 12 14.04 -8.79 17.94
C VAL A 12 12.92 -9.02 18.96
N GLU A 13 12.14 -7.99 19.31
CA GLU A 13 10.86 -8.19 20.03
C GLU A 13 9.71 -8.63 19.09
N GLU A 14 9.89 -8.54 17.76
CA GLU A 14 8.80 -8.71 16.78
C GLU A 14 8.87 -10.00 15.94
N VAL A 15 9.85 -10.89 16.14
CA VAL A 15 9.94 -12.13 15.32
C VAL A 15 8.90 -13.16 15.78
N PRO A 16 7.99 -13.62 14.89
CA PRO A 16 6.99 -14.61 15.24
C PRO A 16 7.59 -15.91 15.75
N ARG A 17 7.02 -16.47 16.83
CA ARG A 17 7.53 -17.68 17.50
C ARG A 17 7.55 -18.92 16.59
N PHE A 18 6.69 -18.97 15.57
CA PHE A 18 6.63 -20.08 14.62
C PHE A 18 7.82 -20.10 13.64
N LEU A 19 8.58 -19.00 13.51
CA LEU A 19 9.77 -18.93 12.66
C LEU A 19 10.98 -19.63 13.30
N ASN A 20 10.90 -20.95 13.36
CA ASN A 20 11.97 -21.84 13.80
C ASN A 20 12.63 -22.56 12.62
N GLU A 21 13.68 -23.33 12.92
CA GLU A 21 14.47 -24.08 11.93
C GLU A 21 13.61 -25.02 11.06
N ALA A 22 12.65 -25.72 11.66
CA ALA A 22 11.77 -26.64 10.93
C ALA A 22 10.85 -25.91 9.94
N TYR A 23 10.32 -24.74 10.33
CA TYR A 23 9.52 -23.90 9.43
C TYR A 23 10.36 -23.41 8.24
N ILE A 24 11.58 -22.93 8.50
CA ILE A 24 12.48 -22.40 7.47
C ILE A 24 12.92 -23.51 6.51
N GLU A 25 13.27 -24.70 7.02
CA GLU A 25 13.60 -25.83 6.16
C GLU A 25 12.41 -26.22 5.27
N GLY A 26 11.20 -26.30 5.84
CA GLY A 26 9.97 -26.54 5.08
C GLY A 26 9.71 -25.48 4.01
N LEU A 27 9.98 -24.21 4.31
CA LEU A 27 9.85 -23.10 3.37
C LEU A 27 10.84 -23.24 2.19
N VAL A 28 12.11 -23.50 2.47
CA VAL A 28 13.13 -23.64 1.41
C VAL A 28 12.85 -24.87 0.53
N LYS A 29 12.36 -25.98 1.12
CA LYS A 29 11.89 -27.15 0.35
C LYS A 29 10.80 -26.79 -0.65
N LYS A 30 9.83 -25.94 -0.26
CA LYS A 30 8.78 -25.44 -1.16
C LYS A 30 9.35 -24.53 -2.26
N VAL A 31 10.26 -23.62 -1.90
CA VAL A 31 10.91 -22.70 -2.85
C VAL A 31 11.67 -23.47 -3.94
N GLU A 32 12.48 -24.45 -3.53
CA GLU A 32 13.29 -25.28 -4.44
C GLU A 32 12.51 -26.43 -5.08
N LYS A 33 11.28 -26.69 -4.62
CA LYS A 33 10.46 -27.86 -5.02
C LYS A 33 11.21 -29.17 -4.86
N SER A 34 11.92 -29.34 -3.73
CA SER A 34 12.76 -30.51 -3.45
C SER A 34 12.82 -30.84 -1.97
N ASP A 35 12.59 -32.10 -1.61
CA ASP A 35 12.69 -32.59 -0.22
C ASP A 35 14.13 -32.80 0.25
N LYS A 36 15.11 -32.67 -0.66
CA LYS A 36 16.53 -32.93 -0.39
C LYS A 36 17.30 -31.70 0.06
N VAL A 37 16.59 -30.65 0.43
CA VAL A 37 17.15 -29.44 1.03
C VAL A 37 17.57 -29.75 2.46
N LYS A 38 18.77 -29.30 2.82
CA LYS A 38 19.24 -29.21 4.20
C LYS A 38 19.67 -27.78 4.47
N VAL A 39 19.03 -27.14 5.44
CA VAL A 39 19.43 -25.80 5.89
C VAL A 39 20.72 -25.90 6.68
N GLU A 40 21.70 -25.08 6.34
CA GLU A 40 22.99 -25.01 7.03
C GLU A 40 23.00 -23.87 8.04
N LYS A 41 22.39 -22.74 7.69
CA LYS A 41 22.28 -21.54 8.53
C LYS A 41 21.15 -20.65 8.03
N PHE A 42 20.53 -19.90 8.93
CA PHE A 42 19.66 -18.79 8.54
C PHE A 42 19.85 -17.56 9.43
N GLU A 43 19.45 -16.42 8.91
CA GLU A 43 19.46 -15.13 9.60
C GLU A 43 18.10 -14.43 9.39
N LEU A 44 17.57 -13.84 10.47
CA LEU A 44 16.33 -13.06 10.44
C LEU A 44 16.68 -11.59 10.63
N LYS A 45 16.22 -10.74 9.72
CA LYS A 45 16.47 -9.29 9.74
C LYS A 45 15.14 -8.55 9.64
N PRO A 46 14.99 -7.38 10.29
CA PRO A 46 13.87 -6.50 9.98
C PRO A 46 13.95 -6.06 8.51
N VAL A 47 12.79 -5.95 7.84
CA VAL A 47 12.74 -5.51 6.44
C VAL A 47 13.00 -4.01 6.33
N THR A 48 12.50 -3.24 7.29
CA THR A 48 12.62 -1.78 7.39
C THR A 48 12.87 -1.36 8.83
N LYS A 49 13.23 -0.08 9.05
CA LYS A 49 13.30 0.51 10.39
C LYS A 49 11.89 0.67 10.99
N LYS A 50 11.78 0.83 12.31
CA LYS A 50 10.50 1.15 13.00
C LYS A 50 9.79 2.32 12.30
N GLY A 51 8.45 2.25 12.22
CA GLY A 51 7.60 3.29 11.61
C GLY A 51 7.38 3.20 10.09
N ASN A 52 7.72 2.08 9.45
CA ASN A 52 7.52 1.90 7.99
C ASN A 52 6.37 0.95 7.62
N HIS A 53 5.97 0.05 8.52
CA HIS A 53 4.84 -0.86 8.33
C HIS A 53 4.00 -0.91 9.59
N TYR A 54 2.87 -0.21 9.57
CA TYR A 54 2.00 -0.06 10.72
C TYR A 54 1.09 -1.28 10.93
N ALA A 55 0.78 -2.02 9.85
CA ALA A 55 -0.31 -2.99 9.84
C ALA A 55 0.13 -4.47 9.87
N SER A 56 1.42 -4.76 9.80
CA SER A 56 1.93 -6.14 9.70
C SER A 56 3.37 -6.28 10.18
N VAL A 57 3.74 -7.48 10.63
CA VAL A 57 5.11 -7.87 10.92
C VAL A 57 5.79 -8.32 9.62
N MET A 58 6.95 -7.75 9.31
CA MET A 58 7.76 -8.15 8.16
C MET A 58 9.19 -8.54 8.53
N VAL A 59 9.59 -9.73 8.09
CA VAL A 59 10.90 -10.33 8.39
C VAL A 59 11.59 -10.73 7.09
N ARG A 60 12.81 -10.24 6.89
CA ARG A 60 13.71 -10.76 5.86
C ARG A 60 14.41 -12.00 6.39
N ILE A 61 14.33 -13.10 5.65
CA ILE A 61 14.91 -14.40 5.97
C ILE A 61 16.01 -14.68 4.96
N VAL A 62 17.26 -14.72 5.41
CA VAL A 62 18.41 -15.12 4.57
C VAL A 62 18.79 -16.55 4.98
N VAL A 63 18.77 -17.49 4.04
CA VAL A 63 19.02 -18.90 4.30
C VAL A 63 20.15 -19.43 3.44
N ASP A 64 21.17 -20.00 4.09
CA ASP A 64 22.22 -20.80 3.47
C ASP A 64 21.81 -22.28 3.55
N TYR A 65 21.78 -22.98 2.42
CA TYR A 65 21.32 -24.37 2.36
C TYR A 65 22.02 -25.17 1.25
N VAL A 66 21.93 -26.49 1.36
CA VAL A 66 22.43 -27.43 0.34
C VAL A 66 21.31 -28.28 -0.23
N ILE A 67 21.39 -28.57 -1.54
CA ILE A 67 20.58 -29.58 -2.20
C ILE A 67 21.47 -30.77 -2.54
N ASP A 68 21.02 -31.99 -2.22
CA ASP A 68 21.77 -33.23 -2.49
C ASP A 68 23.20 -33.24 -1.87
N SER A 69 23.42 -32.46 -0.80
CA SER A 69 24.72 -32.29 -0.11
C SER A 69 25.89 -31.86 -1.02
N LYS A 70 25.61 -31.24 -2.16
CA LYS A 70 26.64 -30.84 -3.14
C LYS A 70 26.46 -29.41 -3.66
N ASN A 71 25.23 -28.91 -3.65
CA ASN A 71 24.91 -27.60 -4.22
C ASN A 71 24.59 -26.61 -3.10
N HIS A 72 25.62 -25.89 -2.62
CA HIS A 72 25.43 -24.77 -1.69
C HIS A 72 24.76 -23.61 -2.41
N LYS A 73 23.71 -23.08 -1.80
CA LYS A 73 22.92 -21.95 -2.29
C LYS A 73 22.57 -21.02 -1.14
N GLN A 74 22.27 -19.79 -1.48
CA GLN A 74 21.67 -18.82 -0.58
C GLN A 74 20.37 -18.31 -1.19
N VAL A 75 19.37 -18.05 -0.34
CA VAL A 75 18.13 -17.37 -0.73
C VAL A 75 17.78 -16.29 0.27
N SER A 76 17.36 -15.12 -0.22
CA SER A 76 16.71 -14.07 0.58
C SER A 76 15.21 -14.05 0.29
N LEU A 77 14.41 -14.11 1.35
CA LEU A 77 12.94 -14.15 1.31
C LEU A 77 12.38 -13.04 2.19
N ILE A 78 11.22 -12.50 1.79
CA ILE A 78 10.46 -11.55 2.60
C ILE A 78 9.23 -12.27 3.12
N LEU A 79 9.12 -12.37 4.44
CA LEU A 79 7.94 -12.88 5.12
C LEU A 79 7.11 -11.71 5.64
N LYS A 80 5.80 -11.75 5.40
CA LYS A 80 4.80 -10.82 5.93
C LYS A 80 3.73 -11.60 6.68
N THR A 81 3.42 -11.18 7.91
CA THR A 81 2.44 -11.84 8.79
C THR A 81 1.74 -10.84 9.72
N THR A 82 0.66 -11.27 10.37
CA THR A 82 -0.01 -10.48 11.41
C THR A 82 0.71 -10.56 12.76
N TYR A 83 0.42 -9.63 13.66
CA TYR A 83 0.87 -9.67 15.05
C TYR A 83 0.32 -10.91 15.78
N ASP A 84 1.07 -11.43 16.75
CA ASP A 84 0.65 -12.57 17.57
C ASP A 84 -0.55 -12.16 18.45
N GLU A 85 -1.68 -12.82 18.25
CA GLU A 85 -2.95 -12.57 18.97
C GLU A 85 -2.80 -12.74 20.49
N GLN A 86 -1.85 -13.56 20.94
CA GLN A 86 -1.62 -13.78 22.37
C GLN A 86 -0.72 -12.71 23.00
N ALA A 87 -0.04 -11.90 22.19
CA ALA A 87 0.94 -10.93 22.67
C ALA A 87 0.39 -9.52 22.84
N ASN A 88 -0.66 -9.11 22.10
CA ASN A 88 -1.13 -7.72 22.08
C ASN A 88 -2.65 -7.59 21.90
N ASN A 89 -3.36 -7.17 22.96
CA ASN A 89 -4.81 -6.90 22.95
C ASN A 89 -5.13 -5.39 22.97
N GLY A 90 -4.49 -4.59 22.10
CA GLY A 90 -4.66 -3.13 22.05
C GLY A 90 -5.73 -2.66 21.05
N GLU A 91 -6.32 -1.49 21.29
CA GLU A 91 -7.34 -0.85 20.44
C GLU A 91 -6.92 -0.71 18.96
N ALA A 92 -5.63 -0.45 18.68
CA ALA A 92 -5.13 -0.36 17.30
C ALA A 92 -5.19 -1.70 16.55
N LEU A 93 -5.03 -2.84 17.24
CA LEU A 93 -5.15 -4.15 16.60
C LEU A 93 -6.61 -4.46 16.26
N GLU A 94 -7.56 -4.06 17.11
CA GLU A 94 -8.99 -4.19 16.82
C GLU A 94 -9.41 -3.30 15.64
N LEU A 95 -8.87 -2.08 15.53
CA LEU A 95 -9.07 -1.24 14.35
C LEU A 95 -8.55 -1.93 13.08
N LEU A 96 -7.31 -2.44 13.10
CA LEU A 96 -6.72 -3.18 11.97
C LEU A 96 -7.54 -4.42 11.58
N LYS A 97 -8.00 -5.20 12.56
CA LYS A 97 -8.88 -6.36 12.35
C LYS A 97 -10.18 -5.95 11.68
N SER A 98 -10.75 -4.81 12.07
CA SER A 98 -12.01 -4.32 11.50
C SER A 98 -11.91 -4.13 9.98
N PHE A 99 -10.74 -3.82 9.43
CA PHE A 99 -10.54 -3.61 7.99
C PHE A 99 -10.34 -4.91 7.19
N ASP A 100 -10.16 -6.05 7.85
CA ASP A 100 -9.91 -7.36 7.21
C ASP A 100 -8.79 -7.32 6.13
N ILE A 101 -7.79 -6.47 6.35
CA ILE A 101 -6.72 -6.18 5.37
C ILE A 101 -5.95 -7.42 4.95
N HIS A 102 -5.72 -8.34 5.88
CA HIS A 102 -4.89 -9.52 5.64
C HIS A 102 -5.60 -10.51 4.73
N SER A 103 -6.89 -10.78 4.95
CA SER A 103 -7.68 -11.70 4.11
C SER A 103 -7.76 -11.20 2.67
N ARG A 104 -7.86 -9.88 2.48
CA ARG A 104 -7.85 -9.21 1.17
C ARG A 104 -6.51 -9.33 0.48
N GLU A 105 -5.43 -9.01 1.19
CA GLU A 105 -4.07 -9.14 0.66
C GLU A 105 -3.78 -10.58 0.24
N MET A 106 -4.14 -11.55 1.08
CA MET A 106 -4.05 -12.99 0.76
C MET A 106 -4.82 -13.37 -0.50
N LEU A 107 -6.02 -12.82 -0.71
CA LEU A 107 -6.80 -13.08 -1.92
C LEU A 107 -6.14 -12.44 -3.15
N MET A 108 -5.62 -11.22 -3.01
CA MET A 108 -4.90 -10.52 -4.08
C MET A 108 -3.74 -11.35 -4.60
N TYR A 109 -2.86 -11.81 -3.71
CA TYR A 109 -1.67 -12.58 -4.10
C TYR A 109 -1.98 -14.01 -4.54
N ARG A 110 -2.93 -14.72 -3.91
CA ARG A 110 -3.18 -16.13 -4.26
C ARG A 110 -3.96 -16.32 -5.56
N LYS A 111 -4.72 -15.30 -5.98
CA LYS A 111 -5.73 -15.46 -7.02
C LYS A 111 -5.76 -14.29 -7.99
N ILE A 112 -5.93 -13.06 -7.50
CA ILE A 112 -6.20 -11.92 -8.38
C ILE A 112 -4.99 -11.61 -9.27
N LEU A 113 -3.80 -11.47 -8.67
CA LEU A 113 -2.58 -11.10 -9.38
C LEU A 113 -2.15 -12.16 -10.40
N ASP A 114 -2.21 -13.44 -10.04
CA ASP A 114 -1.91 -14.55 -10.97
C ASP A 114 -2.85 -14.51 -12.19
N ASN A 115 -4.15 -14.28 -11.97
CA ASN A 115 -5.10 -14.14 -13.07
C ASN A 115 -4.86 -12.87 -13.89
N PHE A 116 -4.45 -11.77 -13.26
CA PHE A 116 -4.11 -10.55 -13.97
C PHE A 116 -2.90 -10.77 -14.89
N HIS A 117 -1.84 -11.44 -14.43
CA HIS A 117 -0.68 -11.74 -15.27
C HIS A 117 -1.05 -12.68 -16.43
N ASN A 118 -1.93 -13.66 -16.22
CA ASN A 118 -2.46 -14.51 -17.29
C ASN A 118 -3.26 -13.71 -18.33
N LEU A 119 -4.08 -12.75 -17.89
CA LEU A 119 -4.83 -11.87 -18.79
C LEU A 119 -3.90 -10.98 -19.60
N LEU A 120 -2.91 -10.33 -18.99
CA LEU A 120 -1.92 -9.53 -19.70
C LEU A 120 -1.16 -10.37 -20.75
N SER A 121 -0.76 -11.59 -20.38
CA SER A 121 -0.09 -12.51 -21.29
C SER A 121 -0.94 -12.82 -22.54
N SER A 122 -2.27 -12.88 -22.40
CA SER A 122 -3.19 -13.10 -23.53
C SER A 122 -3.22 -11.97 -24.57
N ILE A 123 -2.74 -10.78 -24.20
CA ILE A 123 -2.56 -9.63 -25.11
C ILE A 123 -1.08 -9.34 -25.40
N ASN A 124 -0.21 -10.34 -25.18
CA ASN A 124 1.25 -10.26 -25.33
C ASN A 124 1.92 -9.17 -24.46
N ASP A 125 1.32 -8.85 -23.32
CA ASP A 125 1.90 -7.93 -22.34
C ASP A 125 2.53 -8.74 -21.20
N SER A 126 3.84 -8.53 -20.97
CA SER A 126 4.61 -9.23 -19.93
C SER A 126 4.75 -8.42 -18.64
N THR A 127 3.87 -7.44 -18.40
CA THR A 127 3.92 -6.60 -17.19
C THR A 127 3.73 -7.45 -15.94
N VAL A 128 4.66 -7.31 -14.99
CA VAL A 128 4.57 -7.89 -13.65
C VAL A 128 4.22 -6.79 -12.66
N PHE A 129 3.19 -7.04 -11.84
CA PHE A 129 2.68 -6.08 -10.86
C PHE A 129 3.35 -6.18 -9.50
N SER A 130 3.64 -7.38 -9.03
CA SER A 130 4.02 -7.66 -7.65
C SER A 130 5.29 -8.51 -7.56
N ALA A 131 5.85 -8.60 -6.36
CA ALA A 131 6.86 -9.61 -6.05
C ALA A 131 6.29 -11.02 -6.29
N LYS A 132 7.15 -11.94 -6.73
CA LYS A 132 6.83 -13.35 -6.81
C LYS A 132 6.53 -13.88 -5.39
N ARG A 133 5.32 -14.40 -5.22
CA ARG A 133 4.95 -15.18 -4.04
C ARG A 133 5.50 -16.60 -4.15
N TYR A 134 6.14 -17.08 -3.09
CA TYR A 134 6.63 -18.45 -2.97
C TYR A 134 5.69 -19.35 -2.16
N CYS A 135 5.12 -18.82 -1.08
CA CYS A 135 4.29 -19.60 -0.17
C CYS A 135 3.26 -18.70 0.53
N GLU A 136 2.14 -19.31 0.86
CA GLU A 136 1.15 -18.84 1.82
C GLU A 136 0.97 -19.88 2.93
N ASP A 137 0.70 -19.42 4.14
CA ASP A 137 0.29 -20.25 5.27
C ASP A 137 -0.92 -19.61 5.94
N LEU A 138 -2.09 -20.22 5.71
CA LEU A 138 -3.37 -19.74 6.24
C LEU A 138 -3.48 -19.93 7.76
N SER A 139 -2.73 -20.86 8.35
CA SER A 139 -2.78 -21.12 9.79
C SER A 139 -2.06 -20.05 10.61
N THR A 140 -1.09 -19.39 9.99
CA THR A 140 -0.26 -18.34 10.60
C THR A 140 -0.46 -16.97 9.94
N ASN A 141 -1.45 -16.83 9.05
CA ASN A 141 -1.69 -15.60 8.29
C ASN A 141 -0.41 -15.05 7.66
N THR A 142 0.31 -15.90 6.93
CA THR A 142 1.66 -15.60 6.44
C THR A 142 1.75 -15.66 4.92
N LEU A 143 2.40 -14.66 4.35
CA LEU A 143 2.84 -14.62 2.95
C LEU A 143 4.37 -14.60 2.89
N VAL A 144 4.93 -15.35 1.94
CA VAL A 144 6.37 -15.33 1.66
C VAL A 144 6.61 -14.97 0.21
N PHE A 145 7.47 -13.97 0.01
CA PHE A 145 7.83 -13.40 -1.29
C PHE A 145 9.32 -13.55 -1.56
N GLU A 146 9.68 -13.39 -2.84
CA GLU A 146 11.06 -13.09 -3.22
C GLU A 146 11.52 -11.76 -2.59
N ASP A 147 12.81 -11.67 -2.27
CA ASP A 147 13.40 -10.38 -1.93
C ASP A 147 13.72 -9.59 -3.20
N LEU A 148 12.91 -8.58 -3.48
CA LEU A 148 13.08 -7.71 -4.65
C LEU A 148 14.43 -6.98 -4.65
N MET A 149 15.09 -6.83 -3.50
CA MET A 149 16.41 -6.20 -3.44
C MET A 149 17.48 -7.03 -4.16
N GLU A 150 17.35 -8.36 -4.18
CA GLU A 150 18.24 -9.28 -4.92
C GLU A 150 18.11 -9.08 -6.44
N ARG A 151 16.97 -8.55 -6.91
CA ARG A 151 16.72 -8.23 -8.32
C ARG A 151 17.08 -6.78 -8.70
N GLY A 152 17.67 -6.04 -7.76
CA GLY A 152 18.09 -4.66 -7.94
C GLY A 152 16.98 -3.62 -7.75
N TYR A 153 15.81 -4.00 -7.22
CA TYR A 153 14.78 -3.03 -6.89
C TYR A 153 15.06 -2.39 -5.53
N ARG A 154 14.66 -1.12 -5.37
CA ARG A 154 14.84 -0.31 -4.15
C ARG A 154 13.59 0.51 -3.90
N CYS A 155 13.24 0.74 -2.63
CA CYS A 155 12.17 1.67 -2.30
C CYS A 155 12.54 3.09 -2.76
N ALA A 156 11.55 3.87 -3.19
CA ALA A 156 11.78 5.28 -3.47
C ALA A 156 12.09 6.06 -2.18
N ASN A 157 12.87 7.13 -2.29
CA ASN A 157 13.08 8.04 -1.17
C ASN A 157 11.82 8.88 -0.92
N ARG A 158 11.01 8.49 0.06
CA ARG A 158 9.74 9.16 0.39
C ARG A 158 9.90 10.61 0.82
N ILE A 159 11.04 10.97 1.41
CA ILE A 159 11.31 12.35 1.87
C ILE A 159 11.57 13.26 0.67
N GLU A 160 12.36 12.78 -0.30
CA GLU A 160 12.65 13.51 -1.54
C GLU A 160 11.47 13.55 -2.51
N ARG A 161 10.50 12.63 -2.32
CA ARG A 161 9.31 12.43 -3.15
C ARG A 161 9.65 12.14 -4.62
N LEU A 162 8.65 11.72 -5.36
CA LEU A 162 8.80 11.26 -6.74
C LEU A 162 8.85 12.42 -7.73
N ASP A 163 9.70 12.26 -8.75
CA ASP A 163 9.68 13.11 -9.93
C ASP A 163 8.71 12.60 -11.01
N LEU A 164 8.66 13.31 -12.14
CA LEU A 164 7.77 13.00 -13.24
C LEU A 164 8.05 11.64 -13.91
N ASN A 165 9.30 11.17 -13.93
CA ASN A 165 9.66 9.90 -14.55
C ASN A 165 9.16 8.72 -13.71
N HIS A 166 9.37 8.79 -12.40
CA HIS A 166 8.82 7.83 -11.45
C HIS A 166 7.29 7.79 -11.53
N ALA A 167 6.65 8.96 -11.50
CA ALA A 167 5.21 9.08 -11.55
C ALA A 167 4.60 8.47 -12.81
N LYS A 168 5.17 8.76 -13.99
CA LYS A 168 4.71 8.16 -15.25
C LYS A 168 4.88 6.65 -15.27
N LEU A 169 5.96 6.12 -14.69
CA LEU A 169 6.17 4.68 -14.64
C LEU A 169 5.14 3.99 -13.74
N ALA A 170 4.89 4.54 -12.55
CA ALA A 170 3.86 4.06 -11.63
C ALA A 170 2.45 4.13 -12.24
N LEU A 171 2.06 5.28 -12.80
CA LEU A 171 0.73 5.46 -13.39
C LEU A 171 0.50 4.61 -14.64
N ARG A 172 1.54 4.37 -15.46
CA ARG A 172 1.45 3.42 -16.58
C ARG A 172 1.11 2.02 -16.07
N LYS A 173 1.81 1.55 -15.04
CA LYS A 173 1.59 0.21 -14.48
C LYS A 173 0.25 0.13 -13.73
N LEU A 174 -0.16 1.19 -13.03
CA LEU A 174 -1.48 1.29 -12.42
C LEU A 174 -2.60 1.22 -13.46
N ALA A 175 -2.45 1.93 -14.58
CA ALA A 175 -3.44 1.91 -15.67
C ALA A 175 -3.64 0.49 -16.23
N LYS A 176 -2.55 -0.28 -16.38
CA LYS A 176 -2.64 -1.70 -16.75
C LYS A 176 -3.33 -2.55 -15.69
N PHE A 177 -3.00 -2.32 -14.42
CA PHE A 177 -3.63 -3.00 -13.29
C PHE A 177 -5.15 -2.77 -13.28
N HIS A 178 -5.57 -1.50 -13.39
CA HIS A 178 -6.98 -1.11 -13.46
C HIS A 178 -7.71 -1.65 -14.69
N ALA A 179 -7.11 -1.56 -15.89
CA ALA A 179 -7.68 -2.18 -17.11
C ALA A 179 -7.92 -3.67 -16.92
N THR A 180 -6.92 -4.39 -16.40
CA THR A 180 -6.99 -5.83 -16.20
C THR A 180 -8.05 -6.19 -15.17
N SER A 181 -8.22 -5.36 -14.14
CA SER A 181 -9.28 -5.55 -13.14
C SER A 181 -10.69 -5.48 -13.71
N ILE A 182 -10.93 -4.64 -14.72
CA ILE A 182 -12.25 -4.55 -15.37
C ILE A 182 -12.54 -5.84 -16.14
N VAL A 183 -11.56 -6.32 -16.89
CA VAL A 183 -11.67 -7.55 -17.68
C VAL A 183 -11.87 -8.76 -16.76
N TYR A 184 -11.11 -8.85 -15.67
CA TYR A 184 -11.24 -9.94 -14.72
C TYR A 184 -12.59 -9.93 -14.01
N LYS A 185 -13.12 -8.75 -13.62
CA LYS A 185 -14.46 -8.66 -13.02
C LYS A 185 -15.57 -9.20 -13.94
N LYS A 186 -15.48 -8.97 -15.26
CA LYS A 186 -16.43 -9.57 -16.22
C LYS A 186 -16.36 -11.10 -16.23
N LYS A 187 -15.16 -11.67 -16.08
CA LYS A 187 -14.94 -13.13 -16.09
C LYS A 187 -15.33 -13.78 -14.75
N GLU A 188 -15.00 -13.14 -13.64
CA GLU A 188 -15.19 -13.70 -12.31
C GLU A 188 -15.71 -12.65 -11.31
N PRO A 189 -16.98 -12.21 -11.45
CA PRO A 189 -17.54 -11.15 -10.61
C PRO A 189 -17.58 -11.53 -9.12
N GLN A 190 -17.73 -12.82 -8.82
CA GLN A 190 -17.81 -13.33 -7.44
C GLN A 190 -16.49 -13.12 -6.67
N ALA A 191 -15.34 -13.06 -7.36
CA ALA A 191 -14.05 -12.81 -6.72
C ALA A 191 -13.95 -11.41 -6.06
N TYR A 192 -14.86 -10.49 -6.43
CA TYR A 192 -14.87 -9.12 -5.95
C TYR A 192 -15.74 -8.92 -4.71
N ALA A 193 -16.52 -9.93 -4.30
CA ALA A 193 -17.37 -9.85 -3.12
C ALA A 193 -16.57 -9.59 -1.82
N THR A 194 -15.30 -9.98 -1.77
CA THR A 194 -14.38 -9.75 -0.64
C THR A 194 -13.86 -8.31 -0.57
N PHE A 195 -13.91 -7.55 -1.66
CA PHE A 195 -13.43 -6.16 -1.75
C PHE A 195 -14.55 -5.17 -1.49
N ASN A 196 -15.21 -5.31 -0.34
CA ASN A 196 -16.50 -4.68 -0.02
C ASN A 196 -16.45 -3.62 1.10
N LYS A 197 -15.28 -3.32 1.67
CA LYS A 197 -15.11 -2.26 2.69
C LYS A 197 -14.04 -1.28 2.22
N ALA A 198 -14.39 -0.01 2.11
CA ALA A 198 -13.46 1.05 1.79
C ALA A 198 -12.73 1.58 3.04
N PHE A 199 -11.91 2.62 2.86
CA PHE A 199 -11.31 3.37 3.98
C PHE A 199 -12.37 4.05 4.85
N LEU A 200 -13.39 4.65 4.22
CA LEU A 200 -14.61 5.12 4.89
C LEU A 200 -15.82 4.43 4.25
N SER A 201 -16.65 3.78 5.05
CA SER A 201 -17.82 3.05 4.60
C SER A 201 -19.02 3.24 5.52
N ARG A 202 -20.22 3.04 4.97
CA ARG A 202 -21.48 3.01 5.74
C ARG A 202 -21.46 1.98 6.87
N SER A 203 -20.79 0.86 6.63
CA SER A 203 -20.66 -0.28 7.56
C SER A 203 -19.55 -0.12 8.61
N ASP A 204 -18.81 0.99 8.60
CA ASP A 204 -17.73 1.20 9.58
C ASP A 204 -18.27 1.37 11.00
N ASN A 205 -17.48 0.89 11.96
CA ASN A 205 -17.62 1.20 13.37
C ASN A 205 -17.31 2.69 13.64
N MET A 206 -17.67 3.17 14.83
CA MET A 206 -17.39 4.55 15.25
C MET A 206 -15.89 4.87 15.21
N ASP A 207 -15.02 3.88 15.43
CA ASP A 207 -13.56 4.05 15.57
C ASP A 207 -12.88 4.67 14.33
N THR A 208 -13.22 4.24 13.11
CA THR A 208 -12.64 4.83 11.88
C THR A 208 -13.08 6.28 11.68
N ARG A 209 -14.34 6.59 12.03
CA ARG A 209 -14.88 7.95 11.92
C ARG A 209 -14.24 8.86 12.96
N ASP A 210 -14.07 8.37 14.17
CA ASP A 210 -13.43 9.10 15.27
C ASP A 210 -11.95 9.35 14.97
N PHE A 211 -11.24 8.37 14.37
CA PHE A 211 -9.89 8.58 13.86
C PHE A 211 -9.83 9.75 12.86
N CYS A 212 -10.70 9.73 11.83
CA CYS A 212 -10.73 10.78 10.82
C CYS A 212 -11.09 12.16 11.42
N LEU A 213 -12.07 12.22 12.33
CA LEU A 213 -12.47 13.45 13.01
C LEU A 213 -11.40 13.97 13.98
N LYS A 214 -10.66 13.09 14.67
CA LYS A 214 -9.53 13.46 15.52
C LYS A 214 -8.49 14.22 14.70
N HIS A 215 -8.08 13.65 13.57
CA HIS A 215 -7.12 14.26 12.65
C HIS A 215 -7.63 15.58 12.07
N TYR A 216 -8.90 15.63 11.64
CA TYR A 216 -9.54 16.85 11.15
C TYR A 216 -9.55 17.97 12.20
N ASN A 217 -9.92 17.65 13.44
CA ASN A 217 -10.00 18.61 14.54
C ASN A 217 -8.62 19.17 14.91
N ALA A 218 -7.60 18.31 14.95
CA ALA A 218 -6.23 18.71 15.25
C ALA A 218 -5.70 19.69 14.22
N LEU A 219 -5.92 19.43 12.93
CA LEU A 219 -5.60 20.38 11.86
C LEU A 219 -6.36 21.70 12.04
N LEU A 220 -7.69 21.64 12.21
CA LEU A 220 -8.52 22.84 12.35
C LEU A 220 -8.02 23.74 13.49
N LYS A 221 -7.62 23.12 14.61
CA LYS A 221 -7.01 23.84 15.73
C LYS A 221 -5.72 24.55 15.31
N VAL A 222 -4.77 23.84 14.70
CA VAL A 222 -3.49 24.44 14.27
C VAL A 222 -3.70 25.57 13.26
N VAL A 223 -4.53 25.35 12.23
CA VAL A 223 -4.82 26.36 11.20
C VAL A 223 -5.53 27.58 11.79
N SER A 224 -6.33 27.43 12.85
CA SER A 224 -7.00 28.55 13.53
C SER A 224 -6.04 29.50 14.25
N GLU A 225 -4.81 29.07 14.50
CA GLU A 225 -3.76 29.89 15.12
C GLU A 225 -2.92 30.64 14.08
N TRP A 226 -3.09 30.33 12.78
CA TRP A 226 -2.34 30.98 11.71
C TRP A 226 -2.98 32.33 11.34
N SER A 227 -2.19 33.40 11.47
CA SER A 227 -2.63 34.74 11.07
C SER A 227 -2.88 34.81 9.56
N GLY A 228 -4.06 35.33 9.16
CA GLY A 228 -4.45 35.50 7.75
C GLY A 228 -5.15 34.29 7.14
N TYR A 229 -5.43 33.24 7.92
CA TYR A 229 -6.11 32.02 7.45
C TYR A 229 -7.60 31.97 7.87
N GLU A 230 -8.17 33.05 8.38
CA GLU A 230 -9.53 33.10 8.93
C GLU A 230 -10.59 32.62 7.92
N TYR A 231 -10.38 32.92 6.63
CA TYR A 231 -11.23 32.43 5.53
C TYR A 231 -11.24 30.90 5.42
N TYR A 232 -10.08 30.26 5.54
CA TYR A 232 -9.97 28.80 5.46
C TYR A 232 -10.49 28.14 6.75
N VAL A 233 -10.26 28.76 7.91
CA VAL A 233 -10.80 28.30 9.19
C VAL A 233 -12.32 28.27 9.17
N ASP A 234 -12.97 29.34 8.68
CA ASP A 234 -14.44 29.39 8.54
C ASP A 234 -14.96 28.29 7.60
N LYS A 235 -14.29 28.07 6.46
CA LYS A 235 -14.63 27.00 5.53
C LYS A 235 -14.48 25.60 6.15
N LEU A 236 -13.36 25.32 6.80
CA LEU A 236 -13.10 24.03 7.46
C LEU A 236 -14.09 23.79 8.60
N THR A 237 -14.42 24.84 9.38
CA THR A 237 -15.42 24.73 10.45
C THR A 237 -16.78 24.34 9.90
N LYS A 238 -17.24 24.99 8.82
CA LYS A 238 -18.53 24.68 8.16
C LYS A 238 -18.56 23.31 7.50
N PHE A 239 -17.43 22.85 6.98
CA PHE A 239 -17.32 21.57 6.28
C PHE A 239 -17.27 20.37 7.24
N ARG A 240 -16.79 20.59 8.47
CA ARG A 240 -16.49 19.55 9.46
C ARG A 240 -17.60 18.51 9.62
N ASP A 241 -18.84 18.95 9.81
CA ASP A 241 -19.94 18.04 10.12
C ASP A 241 -20.37 17.19 8.92
N ASN A 242 -20.04 17.63 7.70
CA ASN A 242 -20.27 16.86 6.47
C ASN A 242 -19.07 16.02 6.05
N PHE A 243 -17.91 16.15 6.72
CA PHE A 243 -16.66 15.53 6.28
C PHE A 243 -16.78 13.99 6.19
N ILE A 244 -17.30 13.36 7.23
CA ILE A 244 -17.44 11.90 7.27
C ILE A 244 -18.45 11.42 6.23
N GLU A 245 -19.59 12.10 6.12
CA GLU A 245 -20.64 11.72 5.17
C GLU A 245 -20.16 11.83 3.73
N ASN A 246 -19.53 12.95 3.36
CA ASN A 246 -18.96 13.15 2.03
C ASN A 246 -17.81 12.18 1.76
N GLY A 247 -17.02 11.83 2.79
CA GLY A 247 -15.99 10.80 2.68
C GLY A 247 -16.57 9.42 2.38
N ILE A 248 -17.68 9.05 3.03
CA ILE A 248 -18.38 7.80 2.72
C ILE A 248 -18.95 7.83 1.29
N GLU A 249 -19.60 8.92 0.88
CA GLU A 249 -20.12 9.08 -0.50
C GLU A 249 -19.02 9.00 -1.57
N LEU A 250 -17.83 9.53 -1.29
CA LEU A 250 -16.67 9.45 -2.18
C LEU A 250 -16.26 8.01 -2.46
N TYR A 251 -16.30 7.13 -1.45
CA TYR A 251 -15.92 5.74 -1.62
C TYR A 251 -17.08 4.87 -2.10
N ASP A 252 -18.33 5.18 -1.77
CA ASP A 252 -19.50 4.38 -2.15
C ASP A 252 -19.58 4.19 -3.68
N PRO A 253 -19.46 2.96 -4.21
CA PRO A 253 -19.35 2.74 -5.64
C PRO A 253 -20.69 2.95 -6.32
N ASN A 254 -20.73 3.90 -7.24
CA ASN A 254 -21.88 4.08 -8.11
C ASN A 254 -21.76 3.15 -9.34
N ASN A 255 -22.71 2.24 -9.53
CA ASN A 255 -22.70 1.29 -10.65
C ASN A 255 -22.71 1.93 -12.04
N SER A 256 -23.10 3.22 -12.15
CA SER A 256 -23.06 3.97 -13.41
C SER A 256 -21.70 4.61 -13.73
N ASP A 257 -20.80 4.63 -12.75
CA ASP A 257 -19.44 5.17 -12.89
C ASP A 257 -18.47 4.17 -13.50
N PHE A 258 -17.35 4.71 -14.00
CA PHE A 258 -16.22 3.93 -14.45
C PHE A 258 -15.41 3.44 -13.24
N ASN A 259 -15.74 2.24 -12.77
CA ASN A 259 -15.11 1.64 -11.59
C ASN A 259 -14.02 0.61 -11.97
N VAL A 260 -13.03 0.47 -11.10
CA VAL A 260 -11.89 -0.44 -11.20
C VAL A 260 -11.65 -1.08 -9.83
N LEU A 261 -10.82 -2.14 -9.77
CA LEU A 261 -10.26 -2.59 -8.50
C LEU A 261 -9.05 -1.71 -8.20
N LEU A 262 -9.10 -0.98 -7.10
CA LEU A 262 -7.97 -0.19 -6.63
C LEU A 262 -6.85 -1.07 -6.09
N HIS A 263 -5.64 -0.53 -6.09
CA HIS A 263 -4.62 -0.89 -5.12
C HIS A 263 -5.05 -0.43 -3.71
N GLY A 264 -5.59 0.78 -3.62
CA GLY A 264 -6.24 1.36 -2.43
C GLY A 264 -5.30 1.99 -1.41
N ASP A 265 -4.02 1.60 -1.44
CA ASP A 265 -2.93 2.30 -0.74
C ASP A 265 -1.79 2.63 -1.72
N PHE A 266 -2.10 3.38 -2.78
CA PHE A 266 -1.18 3.59 -3.91
C PHE A 266 -0.24 4.80 -3.72
N TRP A 267 0.83 4.64 -2.94
CA TRP A 267 1.81 5.68 -2.65
C TRP A 267 3.25 5.17 -2.73
N SER A 268 4.23 6.09 -2.67
CA SER A 268 5.65 5.81 -2.93
C SER A 268 6.28 4.73 -2.05
N ASN A 269 5.85 4.53 -0.79
CA ASN A 269 6.39 3.46 0.06
C ASN A 269 5.96 2.06 -0.40
N ASN A 270 4.83 1.96 -1.10
CA ASN A 270 4.31 0.72 -1.65
C ASN A 270 4.84 0.47 -3.07
N MET A 271 5.96 1.09 -3.43
CA MET A 271 6.60 0.98 -4.74
C MET A 271 8.09 0.73 -4.59
N MET A 272 8.57 -0.33 -5.25
CA MET A 272 9.99 -0.61 -5.39
C MET A 272 10.41 -0.40 -6.84
N TYR A 273 11.32 0.53 -7.07
CA TYR A 273 11.80 0.90 -8.39
C TYR A 273 13.11 0.19 -8.73
N LYS A 274 13.30 -0.11 -10.00
CA LYS A 274 14.58 -0.54 -10.58
C LYS A 274 15.11 0.55 -11.46
N TYR A 275 16.42 0.77 -11.43
CA TYR A 275 17.10 1.87 -12.09
C TYR A 275 18.09 1.37 -13.13
N ALA A 276 18.31 2.16 -14.18
CA ALA A 276 19.36 1.91 -15.16
C ALA A 276 20.72 2.46 -14.72
N ASP A 277 20.74 3.33 -13.72
CA ASP A 277 21.90 3.99 -13.15
C ASP A 277 22.02 3.74 -11.65
N ASP A 278 23.24 3.95 -11.14
CA ASP A 278 23.58 3.75 -9.73
C ASP A 278 23.13 4.93 -8.84
N ASP A 279 22.80 6.08 -9.45
CA ASP A 279 22.32 7.28 -8.74
C ASP A 279 20.81 7.29 -8.49
N ASN A 280 20.10 6.25 -8.94
CA ASN A 280 18.65 6.11 -8.83
C ASN A 280 17.85 7.26 -9.47
N THR A 281 18.35 7.86 -10.55
CA THR A 281 17.65 8.97 -11.24
C THR A 281 16.86 8.53 -12.47
N LYS A 282 17.13 7.35 -13.04
CA LYS A 282 16.44 6.82 -14.23
C LYS A 282 15.69 5.53 -13.91
N PRO A 283 14.46 5.62 -13.37
CA PRO A 283 13.65 4.45 -13.11
C PRO A 283 13.24 3.77 -14.43
N ILE A 284 13.44 2.45 -14.52
CA ILE A 284 13.12 1.63 -15.69
C ILE A 284 12.02 0.61 -15.43
N ASP A 285 11.79 0.24 -14.17
CA ASP A 285 10.65 -0.60 -13.77
C ASP A 285 10.21 -0.26 -12.34
N VAL A 286 8.97 -0.61 -11.99
CA VAL A 286 8.39 -0.40 -10.66
C VAL A 286 7.55 -1.61 -10.27
N ILE A 287 7.75 -2.19 -9.08
CA ILE A 287 6.92 -3.26 -8.55
C ILE A 287 6.10 -2.69 -7.41
N PHE A 288 4.80 -2.97 -7.42
CA PHE A 288 3.90 -2.62 -6.34
C PHE A 288 3.99 -3.68 -5.24
N VAL A 289 3.92 -3.23 -4.00
CA VAL A 289 3.86 -4.08 -2.81
C VAL A 289 2.68 -3.64 -1.96
N ASP A 290 2.28 -4.48 -1.01
CA ASP A 290 1.25 -4.14 -0.02
C ASP A 290 -0.18 -3.91 -0.59
N PHE A 291 -0.80 -4.99 -1.09
CA PHE A 291 -2.16 -4.96 -1.64
C PHE A 291 -3.23 -5.15 -0.55
N GLN A 292 -3.16 -4.39 0.54
CA GLN A 292 -4.00 -4.53 1.73
C GLN A 292 -5.36 -3.84 1.65
N MET A 293 -5.49 -2.82 0.80
CA MET A 293 -6.65 -1.96 0.72
C MET A 293 -7.46 -2.07 -0.60
N PRO A 294 -7.50 -3.23 -1.30
CA PRO A 294 -8.18 -3.30 -2.59
C PRO A 294 -9.69 -3.08 -2.40
N TYR A 295 -10.24 -2.20 -3.24
CA TYR A 295 -11.64 -1.84 -3.19
C TYR A 295 -12.16 -1.52 -4.60
N TRP A 296 -13.41 -1.88 -4.90
CA TRP A 296 -13.99 -1.63 -6.21
C TRP A 296 -14.71 -0.29 -6.25
N THR A 297 -14.10 0.73 -6.84
CA THR A 297 -14.68 2.08 -7.00
C THR A 297 -13.96 2.85 -8.12
N THR A 298 -14.22 4.16 -8.23
CA THR A 298 -13.58 5.09 -9.17
C THR A 298 -12.03 5.04 -9.12
N PRO A 299 -11.32 5.00 -10.27
CA PRO A 299 -9.86 5.04 -10.30
C PRO A 299 -9.29 6.37 -9.78
N ALA A 300 -10.12 7.41 -9.64
CA ALA A 300 -9.71 8.72 -9.13
C ALA A 300 -9.06 8.60 -7.74
N ILE A 301 -9.50 7.64 -6.91
CA ILE A 301 -8.97 7.42 -5.57
C ILE A 301 -7.47 7.16 -5.61
N ASP A 302 -7.02 6.11 -6.31
CA ASP A 302 -5.58 5.77 -6.39
C ASP A 302 -4.77 6.88 -7.08
N ILE A 303 -5.32 7.52 -8.13
CA ILE A 303 -4.62 8.55 -8.90
C ILE A 303 -4.37 9.79 -8.04
N LEU A 304 -5.41 10.30 -7.39
CA LEU A 304 -5.33 11.51 -6.56
C LEU A 304 -4.54 11.21 -5.28
N TYR A 305 -4.75 10.05 -4.66
CA TYR A 305 -3.95 9.63 -3.51
C TYR A 305 -2.46 9.61 -3.85
N PHE A 306 -2.08 8.98 -4.96
CA PHE A 306 -0.69 8.92 -5.40
C PHE A 306 -0.10 10.31 -5.67
N ILE A 307 -0.77 11.10 -6.51
CA ILE A 307 -0.27 12.42 -6.92
C ILE A 307 -0.07 13.31 -5.68
N HIS A 308 -1.00 13.30 -4.72
CA HIS A 308 -0.95 14.24 -3.61
C HIS A 308 -0.09 13.78 -2.43
N THR A 309 0.18 12.48 -2.29
CA THR A 309 1.06 11.96 -1.21
C THR A 309 2.50 11.74 -1.64
N SER A 310 2.74 11.45 -2.93
CA SER A 310 4.01 10.87 -3.36
C SER A 310 4.84 11.77 -4.27
N MET A 311 4.24 12.75 -4.93
CA MET A 311 4.94 13.65 -5.85
C MET A 311 5.63 14.81 -5.12
N LYS A 312 6.73 15.31 -5.70
CA LYS A 312 7.30 16.61 -5.33
C LYS A 312 6.25 17.71 -5.40
N GLU A 313 6.31 18.63 -4.44
CA GLU A 313 5.28 19.63 -4.15
C GLU A 313 4.95 20.53 -5.35
N ASP A 314 5.98 21.02 -6.04
CA ASP A 314 5.84 21.83 -7.24
C ASP A 314 5.20 21.05 -8.39
N LEU A 315 5.60 19.79 -8.55
CA LEU A 315 5.12 18.93 -9.62
C LEU A 315 3.68 18.46 -9.39
N ARG A 316 3.25 18.19 -8.15
CA ARG A 316 1.91 17.65 -7.87
C ARG A 316 0.81 18.58 -8.37
N ILE A 317 0.98 19.90 -8.21
CA ILE A 317 0.01 20.91 -8.67
C ILE A 317 0.17 21.17 -10.18
N GLN A 318 1.41 21.39 -10.64
CA GLN A 318 1.66 21.81 -12.03
C GLN A 318 1.42 20.70 -13.05
N LYS A 319 1.53 19.43 -12.64
CA LYS A 319 1.52 18.26 -13.54
C LYS A 319 0.31 17.34 -13.34
N GLN A 320 -0.62 17.66 -12.45
CA GLN A 320 -1.79 16.81 -12.18
C GLN A 320 -2.55 16.46 -13.47
N ASP A 321 -2.93 17.46 -14.26
CA ASP A 321 -3.68 17.24 -15.50
C ASP A 321 -2.89 16.41 -16.52
N GLU A 322 -1.58 16.67 -16.64
CA GLU A 322 -0.68 15.90 -17.51
C GLU A 322 -0.63 14.42 -17.08
N LEU A 323 -0.53 14.16 -15.78
CA LEU A 323 -0.46 12.82 -15.20
C LEU A 323 -1.79 12.06 -15.31
N VAL A 324 -2.91 12.74 -15.05
CA VAL A 324 -4.26 12.19 -15.23
C VAL A 324 -4.51 11.80 -16.68
N GLN A 325 -4.16 12.68 -17.63
CA GLN A 325 -4.27 12.38 -19.05
C GLN A 325 -3.33 11.25 -19.47
N PHE A 326 -2.10 11.24 -18.95
CA PHE A 326 -1.14 10.16 -19.20
C PHE A 326 -1.69 8.81 -18.72
N TYR A 327 -2.21 8.74 -17.48
CA TYR A 327 -2.88 7.55 -16.96
C TYR A 327 -4.05 7.11 -17.86
N TYR A 328 -4.94 8.05 -18.24
CA TYR A 328 -6.11 7.77 -19.07
C TYR A 328 -5.72 7.15 -20.42
N ASN A 329 -4.69 7.68 -21.07
CA ASN A 329 -4.21 7.17 -22.35
C ASN A 329 -3.68 5.72 -22.22
N ASN A 330 -2.88 5.42 -21.20
CA ASN A 330 -2.36 4.07 -20.96
C ASN A 330 -3.49 3.09 -20.58
N LEU A 331 -4.51 3.57 -19.86
CA LEU A 331 -5.70 2.79 -19.51
C LEU A 331 -6.49 2.44 -20.77
N ARG A 332 -6.71 3.42 -21.65
CA ARG A 332 -7.37 3.23 -22.94
C ARG A 332 -6.59 2.26 -23.83
N GLU A 333 -5.29 2.44 -23.94
CA GLU A 333 -4.40 1.56 -24.71
C GLU A 333 -4.52 0.11 -24.23
N THR A 334 -4.45 -0.12 -22.92
CA THR A 334 -4.52 -1.48 -22.39
C THR A 334 -5.93 -2.08 -22.52
N LEU A 335 -6.96 -1.32 -22.15
CA LEU A 335 -8.34 -1.82 -22.06
C LEU A 335 -9.02 -1.92 -23.43
N ILE A 336 -8.93 -0.87 -24.25
CA ILE A 336 -9.60 -0.79 -25.54
C ILE A 336 -8.72 -1.38 -26.63
N ASP A 337 -7.46 -0.96 -26.73
CA ASP A 337 -6.62 -1.39 -27.85
C ASP A 337 -6.02 -2.79 -27.59
N GLY A 338 -5.66 -3.12 -26.34
CA GLY A 338 -5.18 -4.44 -25.93
C GLY A 338 -6.31 -5.46 -25.81
N TYR A 339 -7.18 -5.30 -24.81
CA TYR A 339 -8.24 -6.27 -24.51
C TYR A 339 -9.44 -6.23 -25.45
N LYS A 340 -9.54 -5.24 -26.35
CA LYS A 340 -10.71 -5.03 -27.23
C LYS A 340 -12.01 -4.96 -26.43
N TYR A 341 -11.96 -4.29 -25.28
CA TYR A 341 -13.11 -4.15 -24.40
C TYR A 341 -14.25 -3.39 -25.08
N ASP A 342 -15.43 -3.99 -25.03
CA ASP A 342 -16.66 -3.54 -25.72
C ASP A 342 -17.64 -2.81 -24.80
N GLY A 343 -17.32 -2.67 -23.51
CA GLY A 343 -18.16 -1.95 -22.56
C GLY A 343 -17.94 -0.43 -22.63
N LYS A 344 -18.74 0.30 -21.83
CA LYS A 344 -18.61 1.76 -21.73
C LYS A 344 -17.20 2.14 -21.27
N PHE A 345 -16.59 3.08 -21.99
CA PHE A 345 -15.34 3.74 -21.62
C PHE A 345 -15.57 5.25 -21.70
N PRO A 346 -15.25 6.02 -20.64
CA PRO A 346 -15.51 7.44 -20.62
C PRO A 346 -14.63 8.15 -21.66
N THR A 347 -15.16 9.20 -22.27
CA THR A 347 -14.35 10.20 -22.98
C THR A 347 -13.39 10.87 -22.01
N LEU A 348 -12.31 11.50 -22.51
CA LEU A 348 -11.36 12.21 -21.65
C LEU A 348 -12.07 13.33 -20.85
N HIS A 349 -13.08 13.98 -21.43
CA HIS A 349 -13.86 15.00 -20.75
C HIS A 349 -14.68 14.42 -19.58
N GLU A 350 -15.40 13.32 -19.81
CA GLU A 350 -16.12 12.62 -18.73
C GLU A 350 -15.17 12.12 -17.63
N PHE A 351 -13.98 11.65 -18.01
CA PHE A 351 -12.96 11.22 -17.05
C PHE A 351 -12.40 12.39 -16.24
N GLN A 352 -12.21 13.57 -16.83
CA GLN A 352 -11.83 14.78 -16.10
C GLN A 352 -12.93 15.23 -15.13
N ILE A 353 -14.20 15.14 -15.52
CA ILE A 353 -15.33 15.40 -14.62
C ILE A 353 -15.31 14.44 -13.43
N LEU A 354 -15.04 13.15 -13.66
CA LEU A 354 -14.89 12.15 -12.60
C LEU A 354 -13.78 12.54 -11.60
N ILE A 355 -12.59 12.89 -12.11
CA ILE A 355 -11.45 13.32 -11.29
C ILE A 355 -11.79 14.57 -10.46
N LEU A 356 -12.50 15.54 -11.04
CA LEU A 356 -12.92 16.75 -10.34
C LEU A 356 -14.00 16.49 -9.28
N ARG A 357 -14.98 15.63 -9.58
CA ARG A 357 -16.03 15.23 -8.64
C ARG A 357 -15.43 14.57 -7.40
N ASP A 358 -14.42 13.73 -7.61
CA ASP A 358 -13.78 12.94 -6.56
C ASP A 358 -12.61 13.70 -5.88
N SER A 359 -12.51 15.02 -6.05
CA SER A 359 -11.41 15.85 -5.53
C SER A 359 -11.34 15.90 -4.00
N LEU A 360 -12.37 15.46 -3.28
CA LEU A 360 -12.32 15.29 -1.83
C LEU A 360 -11.20 14.32 -1.41
N GLN A 361 -10.82 13.36 -2.28
CA GLN A 361 -9.68 12.49 -2.04
C GLN A 361 -8.38 13.29 -1.85
N ILE A 362 -8.20 14.40 -2.58
CA ILE A 362 -7.02 15.29 -2.46
C ILE A 362 -6.93 15.80 -1.03
N PHE A 363 -8.06 16.26 -0.50
CA PHE A 363 -8.17 16.80 0.85
C PHE A 363 -7.94 15.71 1.91
N ILE A 364 -8.56 14.53 1.79
CA ILE A 364 -8.28 13.40 2.70
C ILE A 364 -6.79 13.03 2.69
N SER A 365 -6.19 12.99 1.49
CA SER A 365 -4.77 12.64 1.32
C SER A 365 -3.85 13.68 1.97
N ALA A 366 -4.12 14.98 1.75
CA ALA A 366 -3.33 16.07 2.32
C ALA A 366 -3.52 16.20 3.84
N LEU A 367 -4.73 15.97 4.34
CA LEU A 367 -5.06 16.22 5.75
C LEU A 367 -4.76 15.04 6.66
N ILE A 368 -5.09 13.82 6.26
CA ILE A 368 -5.00 12.68 7.17
C ILE A 368 -3.74 11.90 6.89
N ILE A 369 -3.48 11.62 5.61
CA ILE A 369 -2.48 10.63 5.22
C ILE A 369 -1.09 11.27 5.15
N GLN A 370 -0.95 12.40 4.46
CA GLN A 370 0.32 13.07 4.25
C GLN A 370 1.06 13.42 5.56
N PRO A 371 0.39 13.92 6.63
CA PRO A 371 1.07 14.17 7.90
C PRO A 371 1.65 12.90 8.51
N ILE A 372 0.90 11.79 8.47
CA ILE A 372 1.34 10.48 8.97
C ILE A 372 2.55 9.98 8.17
N ILE A 373 2.54 10.19 6.85
CA ILE A 373 3.64 9.81 5.94
C ILE A 373 4.93 10.61 6.22
N ILE A 374 4.81 11.90 6.54
CA ILE A 374 5.93 12.83 6.69
C ILE A 374 6.58 12.75 8.10
N LEU A 375 5.98 12.01 9.04
CA LEU A 375 6.56 11.78 10.36
C LEU A 375 8.04 11.37 10.26
N ASP A 376 8.91 12.19 10.85
CA ASP A 376 10.36 11.98 10.89
C ASP A 376 10.65 10.64 11.57
N GLU A 377 11.57 9.86 11.01
CA GLU A 377 12.07 8.59 11.56
C GLU A 377 12.54 8.71 13.03
N LYS A 378 12.82 9.93 13.51
CA LYS A 378 13.20 10.23 14.90
C LYS A 378 12.04 10.30 15.88
N ILE A 379 10.81 10.45 15.41
CA ILE A 379 9.62 10.35 16.23
C ILE A 379 9.21 8.89 16.15
N ASP A 380 9.52 8.13 17.21
CA ASP A 380 9.20 6.71 17.42
C ASP A 380 7.69 6.47 17.21
N SER A 381 7.26 6.37 15.95
CA SER A 381 5.84 6.44 15.60
C SER A 381 5.18 5.13 15.99
N ASP A 382 4.64 5.12 17.20
CA ASP A 382 3.79 4.07 17.68
C ASP A 382 2.40 4.21 17.03
N MET A 383 1.98 3.18 16.29
CA MET A 383 0.63 3.12 15.72
C MET A 383 -0.46 3.32 16.80
N PHE A 384 -0.18 2.91 18.04
CA PHE A 384 -1.09 3.08 19.17
C PHE A 384 -1.36 4.57 19.47
N LEU A 385 -0.39 5.47 19.27
CA LEU A 385 -0.59 6.92 19.45
C LEU A 385 -1.36 7.56 18.27
N LEU A 386 -1.21 7.01 17.06
CA LEU A 386 -1.97 7.46 15.89
C LEU A 386 -3.45 7.12 16.02
N VAL A 387 -3.78 5.97 16.58
CA VAL A 387 -5.17 5.50 16.70
C VAL A 387 -5.80 5.91 18.04
N GLY A 388 -5.01 5.97 19.11
CA GLY A 388 -5.51 6.20 20.47
C GLY A 388 -6.25 7.53 20.64
N THR A 389 -7.11 7.57 21.67
CA THR A 389 -7.94 8.74 22.02
C THR A 389 -7.59 9.32 23.39
N ASP A 390 -6.57 8.77 24.07
CA ASP A 390 -6.05 9.32 25.32
C ASP A 390 -5.32 10.67 25.12
N GLU A 391 -5.02 11.35 26.23
CA GLU A 391 -4.39 12.67 26.21
C GLU A 391 -3.03 12.68 25.48
N LYS A 392 -2.25 11.60 25.60
CA LYS A 392 -0.96 11.49 24.92
C LYS A 392 -1.14 11.34 23.41
N ALA A 393 -2.11 10.52 22.98
CA ALA A 393 -2.43 10.31 21.58
C ALA A 393 -3.02 11.58 20.93
N LEU A 394 -3.84 12.34 21.66
CA LEU A 394 -4.35 13.64 21.22
C LEU A 394 -3.24 14.67 21.07
N GLN A 395 -2.34 14.77 22.07
CA GLN A 395 -1.20 15.68 22.02
C GLN A 395 -0.22 15.29 20.90
N PHE A 396 0.01 14.00 20.69
CA PHE A 396 0.80 13.49 19.57
C PHE A 396 0.19 13.90 18.23
N THR A 397 -1.13 13.71 18.07
CA THR A 397 -1.85 14.07 16.85
C THR A 397 -1.79 15.58 16.60
N GLU A 398 -1.85 16.42 17.63
CA GLU A 398 -1.69 17.87 17.45
C GLU A 398 -0.26 18.25 17.04
N ASN A 399 0.75 17.68 17.70
CA ASN A 399 2.16 17.92 17.38
C ASN A 399 2.52 17.50 15.94
N LEU A 400 1.84 16.50 15.40
CA LEU A 400 1.94 16.08 14.00
C LEU A 400 1.70 17.25 13.04
N TYR A 401 0.61 18.00 13.25
CA TYR A 401 0.22 19.12 12.39
C TYR A 401 1.04 20.38 12.62
N ARG A 402 1.74 20.49 13.76
CA ARG A 402 2.69 21.57 14.05
C ARG A 402 4.08 21.32 13.47
N ASN A 403 4.29 20.19 12.78
CA ASN A 403 5.55 19.89 12.13
C ASN A 403 5.76 20.82 10.92
N PRO A 404 6.87 21.57 10.83
CA PRO A 404 7.10 22.51 9.71
C PRO A 404 7.12 21.87 8.32
N ASN A 405 7.37 20.56 8.20
CA ASN A 405 7.28 19.84 6.93
C ASN A 405 5.84 19.43 6.55
N VAL A 406 4.94 19.40 7.53
CA VAL A 406 3.50 19.18 7.34
C VAL A 406 2.78 20.50 7.07
N GLU A 407 3.23 21.59 7.70
CA GLU A 407 2.68 22.94 7.46
C GLU A 407 2.98 23.46 6.04
N LYS A 408 4.12 23.09 5.46
CA LYS A 408 4.51 23.38 4.07
C LYS A 408 3.74 22.52 3.08
#